data_AF-A0A2U3LDW4-F1
#
_entry.id   AF-A0A2U3LDW4-F1
#
_cell.length_a   1.000
_cell.length_b   1.000
_cell.length_c   1.000
_cell.angle_alpha   90.00
_cell.angle_beta   90.00
_cell.angle_gamma   90.00
#
_symmetry.space_group_name_H-M   'P 1'
#
loop_
_entity.id
_entity.type
_entity.pdbx_description
1 polymer ?
#
loop_
_entity_poly.entity_id
_entity_poly.type
_entity_poly.pdbx_seq_one_letter_code
_entity_poly.pdbx_strand_id
1 'polypeptide(L)'
;MIFTPLVNTQAVEIYSLAEIMDALKGASAHKVNQMLHRKGRVWQVESFDHVLRSSESLDAKVQYLLENPARRGLARTWTDYPWLWKKPFVNPFTLAANT
;
A
#
# COMPACT_ATOMS: atom_id res chain seq x y z
N MET A 1 -1.89 1.97 -2.46
CA MET A 1 -1.09 0.81 -2.02
C MET A 1 -1.81 -0.45 -2.46
N ILE A 2 -1.08 -1.55 -2.72
CA ILE A 2 -1.67 -2.88 -2.94
C ILE A 2 -1.38 -3.69 -1.70
N PHE A 3 -2.42 -4.30 -1.13
CA PHE A 3 -2.31 -5.15 0.05
C PHE A 3 -2.71 -6.57 -0.32
N THR A 4 -1.95 -7.53 0.20
CA THR A 4 -2.37 -8.93 0.26
C THR A 4 -2.67 -9.19 1.74
N PRO A 5 -3.94 -9.29 2.14
CA PRO A 5 -4.27 -9.54 3.54
C PRO A 5 -3.72 -10.89 3.98
N LEU A 6 -3.27 -10.96 5.22
CA LEU A 6 -2.80 -12.20 5.83
C LEU A 6 -3.97 -13.15 6.05
N VAL A 7 -3.69 -14.45 5.99
CA VAL A 7 -4.66 -15.50 6.33
C VAL A 7 -4.45 -15.91 7.77
N ASN A 8 -5.51 -15.84 8.57
CA ASN A 8 -5.56 -16.42 9.90
C ASN A 8 -5.82 -17.93 9.76
N THR A 9 -4.77 -18.73 9.87
CA THR A 9 -4.85 -20.19 9.68
C THR A 9 -5.54 -20.92 10.83
N GLN A 10 -5.63 -20.31 12.02
CA GLN A 10 -6.28 -20.91 13.18
C GLN A 10 -7.80 -20.75 13.13
N ALA A 11 -8.28 -19.57 12.73
CA ALA A 11 -9.70 -19.30 12.55
C ALA A 11 -10.20 -19.56 11.11
N VAL A 12 -9.31 -19.93 10.19
CA VAL A 12 -9.60 -20.20 8.78
C VAL A 12 -10.30 -19.01 8.09
N GLU A 13 -9.79 -17.82 8.37
CA GLU A 13 -10.36 -16.56 7.87
C GLU A 13 -9.26 -15.65 7.30
N ILE A 14 -9.67 -14.64 6.54
CA ILE A 14 -8.78 -13.60 6.03
C ILE A 14 -9.01 -12.36 6.89
N TYR A 15 -7.94 -11.71 7.36
CA TYR A 15 -8.08 -10.42 8.04
C TYR A 15 -8.80 -9.43 7.14
N SER A 16 -9.89 -8.84 7.62
CA SER A 16 -10.67 -7.95 6.78
C SER A 16 -9.86 -6.69 6.46
N LEU A 17 -10.02 -6.19 5.23
CA LEU A 17 -9.36 -4.95 4.85
C LEU A 17 -9.84 -3.77 5.70
N ALA A 18 -11.09 -3.80 6.17
CA ALA A 18 -11.66 -2.81 7.06
C ALA A 18 -10.87 -2.71 8.38
N GLU A 19 -10.60 -3.85 9.04
CA GLU A 19 -9.83 -3.90 10.29
C GLU A 19 -8.39 -3.42 10.08
N ILE A 20 -7.75 -3.86 8.99
CA ILE A 20 -6.37 -3.43 8.65
C ILE A 20 -6.33 -1.91 8.44
N MET A 21 -7.29 -1.36 7.69
CA MET A 21 -7.35 0.07 7.40
C MET A 21 -7.69 0.90 8.64
N ASP A 22 -8.56 0.41 9.53
CA ASP A 22 -8.89 1.09 10.78
C ASP A 22 -7.66 1.20 11.70
N ALA A 23 -6.95 0.09 11.90
CA ALA A 23 -5.72 0.07 12.68
C ALA A 23 -4.66 1.02 12.10
N LEU A 24 -4.45 0.99 10.79
CA LEU A 24 -3.46 1.85 10.12
C LEU A 24 -3.82 3.33 10.22
N LYS A 25 -5.08 3.69 9.92
CA LYS A 25 -5.55 5.09 9.97
C LYS A 25 -5.53 5.61 11.41
N GLY A 26 -5.97 4.82 12.39
CA GLY A 26 -6.00 5.20 13.80
C GLY A 26 -4.59 5.47 14.35
N ALA A 27 -3.68 4.51 14.19
CA ALA A 27 -2.31 4.63 14.68
C ALA A 27 -1.55 5.80 14.04
N SER A 28 -1.69 5.98 12.72
CA SER A 28 -1.05 7.09 12.01
C SER A 28 -1.67 8.44 12.34
N ALA A 29 -3.00 8.55 12.47
CA ALA A 29 -3.66 9.79 12.86
C ALA A 29 -3.22 10.26 14.26
N HIS A 30 -3.08 9.33 15.21
CA HIS A 30 -2.60 9.65 16.55
C HIS A 30 -1.18 10.24 16.50
N LYS A 31 -0.25 9.58 15.79
CA LYS A 31 1.13 10.05 15.63
C LYS A 31 1.21 11.40 14.92
N VAL A 32 0.47 11.58 13.82
CA VAL A 32 0.44 12.84 13.07
C VAL A 32 -0.09 13.98 13.94
N ASN A 33 -1.17 13.76 14.69
CA ASN A 33 -1.73 14.76 15.59
C ASN A 33 -0.76 15.13 16.71
N GLN A 34 -0.09 14.14 17.30
CA GLN A 34 0.93 14.36 18.32
C GLN A 34 2.11 15.19 17.79
N MET A 35 2.64 14.83 16.61
CA MET A 35 3.77 15.54 15.99
C MET A 35 3.44 16.97 15.57
N LEU A 36 2.19 17.24 15.20
CA LEU A 36 1.73 18.56 14.76
C LEU A 36 1.05 19.36 15.88
N HIS A 37 1.08 18.87 17.13
CA HIS A 37 0.42 19.48 18.29
C HIS A 37 -1.05 19.86 18.05
N ARG A 38 -1.77 19.05 17.27
CA ARG A 38 -3.17 19.29 16.89
C ARG A 38 -4.07 18.14 17.34
N LYS A 39 -5.38 18.37 17.27
CA LYS A 39 -6.41 17.35 17.50
C LYS A 39 -7.37 17.30 16.32
N GLY A 40 -8.06 16.17 16.18
CA GLY A 40 -9.12 15.98 15.20
C GLY A 40 -8.77 14.98 14.10
N ARG A 41 -9.62 14.96 13.06
CA ARG A 41 -9.58 13.96 12.00
C ARG A 41 -8.43 14.24 11.04
N VAL A 42 -7.55 13.24 10.84
CA VAL A 42 -6.45 13.29 9.86
C VAL A 42 -6.88 12.69 8.53
N TRP A 43 -7.56 11.54 8.57
CA TRP A 43 -7.94 10.76 7.40
C TRP A 43 -9.41 10.93 7.03
N GLN A 44 -9.74 10.74 5.76
CA GLN A 44 -11.14 10.54 5.35
C GLN A 44 -11.69 9.26 5.99
N VAL A 45 -12.98 9.28 6.31
CA VAL A 45 -13.68 8.17 7.00
C VAL A 45 -13.63 6.92 6.13
N GLU A 46 -14.07 7.04 4.89
CA GLU A 46 -14.11 5.92 3.96
C GLU A 46 -12.72 5.60 3.39
N SER A 47 -12.54 4.33 3.04
CA SER A 47 -11.39 3.84 2.27
C SER A 47 -11.92 3.42 0.90
N PHE A 48 -11.14 3.66 -0.15
CA PHE A 48 -11.42 3.06 -1.45
C PHE A 48 -10.72 1.71 -1.52
N ASP A 49 -11.49 0.64 -1.45
CA ASP A 49 -11.03 -0.72 -1.67
C ASP A 49 -11.58 -1.29 -2.99
N HIS A 50 -10.70 -1.97 -3.72
CA HIS A 50 -11.07 -2.67 -4.94
C HIS A 50 -10.42 -4.04 -4.94
N VAL A 51 -11.25 -5.09 -4.83
CA VAL A 51 -10.79 -6.47 -4.97
C VAL A 51 -10.42 -6.70 -6.43
N LEU A 52 -9.17 -7.09 -6.68
CA LEU A 52 -8.72 -7.44 -8.03
C LEU A 52 -9.35 -8.78 -8.43
N ARG A 53 -10.11 -8.75 -9.52
CA ARG A 53 -10.65 -9.99 -10.11
C ARG A 53 -9.55 -10.69 -10.90
N SER A 54 -9.66 -12.00 -11.08
CA SER A 54 -8.68 -12.81 -11.82
C SER A 54 -8.42 -12.34 -13.26
N SER A 55 -9.37 -11.64 -13.88
CA SER A 55 -9.25 -11.05 -15.21
C SER A 55 -8.53 -9.70 -15.25
N GLU A 56 -8.30 -9.06 -14.10
CA GLU A 56 -7.58 -7.79 -14.03
C GLU A 56 -6.08 -8.04 -13.92
N SER A 57 -5.29 -7.35 -14.75
CA SER A 57 -3.83 -7.39 -14.63
C SER A 57 -3.38 -6.66 -13.36
N LEU A 58 -2.83 -7.42 -12.40
CA LEU A 58 -2.16 -6.86 -11.23
C LEU A 58 -1.07 -5.87 -11.65
N ASP A 59 -0.31 -6.19 -12.69
CA ASP A 59 0.75 -5.34 -13.22
C ASP A 59 0.21 -3.99 -13.71
N ALA A 60 -0.94 -3.96 -14.38
CA ALA A 60 -1.56 -2.71 -14.80
C ALA A 60 -1.96 -1.83 -13.60
N LYS A 61 -2.40 -2.43 -12.48
CA LYS A 61 -2.76 -1.70 -11.27
C LYS A 61 -1.53 -1.21 -10.50
N VAL A 62 -0.47 -2.03 -10.45
CA VAL A 62 0.83 -1.62 -9.93
C VAL A 62 1.35 -0.43 -10.74
N GLN A 63 1.34 -0.53 -12.07
CA GLN A 63 1.80 0.54 -12.96
C GLN A 63 1.00 1.82 -12.75
N TYR A 64 -0.33 1.72 -12.67
CA TYR A 64 -1.20 2.86 -12.36
C TYR A 64 -0.82 3.55 -11.05
N LEU A 65 -0.56 2.78 -9.99
CA LEU A 65 -0.15 3.32 -8.70
C LEU A 65 1.22 3.99 -8.76
N LEU A 66 2.17 3.37 -9.47
CA LEU A 66 3.50 3.93 -9.67
C LEU A 66 3.40 5.25 -10.42
N GLU A 67 2.66 5.34 -11.51
CA GLU A 67 2.55 6.56 -12.34
C GLU A 67 1.76 7.70 -11.70
N ASN A 68 0.95 7.41 -10.67
CA ASN A 68 0.03 8.38 -10.07
C ASN A 68 0.70 9.69 -9.59
N PRO A 69 1.87 9.68 -8.92
CA PRO A 69 2.59 10.90 -8.55
C PRO A 69 2.93 11.78 -9.76
N ALA A 70 3.37 11.20 -10.88
CA ALA A 70 3.67 11.94 -12.09
C ALA A 70 2.39 12.51 -12.72
N ARG A 71 1.32 11.70 -12.81
CA ARG A 71 0.00 12.14 -13.31
C ARG A 71 -0.62 13.26 -12.47
N ARG A 72 -0.30 13.32 -11.18
CA ARG A 72 -0.76 14.36 -10.25
C ARG A 72 0.20 15.55 -10.14
N GLY A 73 1.31 15.55 -10.87
CA GLY A 73 2.30 16.63 -10.84
C GLY A 73 3.15 16.68 -9.56
N LEU A 74 3.17 15.62 -8.76
CA LEU A 74 4.00 15.52 -7.55
C LEU A 74 5.47 15.20 -7.86
N ALA A 75 5.74 14.68 -9.06
CA ALA A 75 7.06 14.29 -9.53
C ALA A 75 7.11 14.36 -11.06
N ARG A 76 8.32 14.45 -11.66
CA ARG A 76 8.46 14.43 -13.13
C ARG A 76 8.22 13.04 -13.70
N THR A 77 8.83 12.05 -13.09
CA THR A 77 8.58 10.64 -13.31
C THR A 77 8.23 9.98 -12.00
N TRP A 78 7.63 8.80 -12.03
CA TRP A 78 7.29 8.10 -10.80
C TRP A 78 8.52 7.70 -9.99
N THR A 79 9.66 7.44 -10.65
CA THR A 79 10.92 7.09 -9.97
C THR A 79 11.48 8.25 -9.14
N ASP A 80 11.05 9.48 -9.40
CA ASP A 80 11.47 10.66 -8.64
C ASP A 80 10.64 10.87 -7.35
N TYR A 81 9.62 10.04 -7.09
CA TYR A 81 8.77 10.18 -5.90
C TYR A 81 9.27 9.25 -4.77
N PRO A 82 10.02 9.77 -3.77
CA PRO A 82 10.73 8.96 -2.78
C PRO A 82 9.80 8.21 -1.82
N TRP A 83 8.53 8.60 -1.77
CA TRP A 83 7.51 8.01 -0.90
C TRP A 83 6.78 6.82 -1.53
N LEU A 84 7.18 6.39 -2.74
CA LEU A 84 6.70 5.13 -3.31
C LEU A 84 7.39 3.95 -2.67
N TRP A 85 6.57 2.97 -2.28
CA TRP A 85 7.04 1.64 -2.00
C TRP A 85 6.66 0.70 -3.14
N LYS A 86 7.63 -0.07 -3.64
CA LYS A 86 7.41 -1.21 -4.53
C LYS A 86 8.26 -2.38 -4.09
N LYS A 87 7.74 -3.59 -4.20
CA LYS A 87 8.54 -4.80 -3.97
C LYS A 87 9.71 -4.79 -4.97
N PRO A 88 10.97 -5.01 -4.52
CA PRO A 88 12.09 -5.17 -5.43
C PRO A 88 11.81 -6.31 -6.41
N PHE A 89 12.16 -6.12 -7.68
CA PHE A 89 12.15 -7.23 -8.62
C PHE A 89 13.27 -8.20 -8.22
N VAL A 90 12.91 -9.45 -7.97
CA VAL A 90 13.85 -10.54 -7.73
C VAL A 90 13.92 -11.33 -9.02
N ASN A 91 15.07 -11.32 -9.69
CA ASN A 91 15.27 -12.14 -10.88
C ASN A 91 15.29 -13.63 -10.45
N PRO A 92 14.31 -14.44 -10.87
CA PRO A 92 14.21 -15.84 -10.44
C PRO A 92 15.31 -16.73 -11.02
N PHE A 93 16.05 -16.23 -12.02
CA PHE A 93 17.19 -16.91 -12.64
C PHE A 93 18.54 -16.47 -12.08
N THR A 94 18.55 -15.64 -11.02
CA THR A 94 19.80 -15.29 -10.34
C THR A 94 20.29 -16.54 -9.62
N LEU A 95 21.36 -17.17 -10.13
CA LEU A 95 22.05 -18.23 -9.40
C LEU A 95 22.48 -17.67 -8.04
N ALA A 96 22.07 -18.33 -6.96
CA ALA A 96 22.54 -17.98 -5.62
C ALA A 96 24.07 -17.96 -5.68
N ALA A 97 24.67 -16.79 -5.44
CA ALA A 97 26.11 -16.70 -5.31
C ALA A 97 26.49 -17.56 -4.10
N ASN A 98 27.12 -18.71 -4.35
CA ASN A 98 27.64 -19.58 -3.31
C ASN A 98 28.66 -18.80 -2.48
N THR A 99 28.36 -18.57 -1.21
CA THR A 99 29.34 -18.29 -0.14
C THR A 99 29.52 -19.54 0.70
#